data_AF-A0A2R4VZ46-F1
#
_entry.id   AF-A0A2R4VZ46-F1
#
_cell.length_a   1.000
_cell.length_b   1.000
_cell.length_c   1.000
_cell.angle_alpha   90.00
_cell.angle_beta   90.00
_cell.angle_gamma   90.00
#
_symmetry.space_group_name_H-M   'P 1'
#
loop_
_entity.id
_entity.type
_entity.pdbx_description
1 polymer ?
#
loop_
_entity_poly.entity_id
_entity_poly.type
_entity_poly.pdbx_seq_one_letter_code
_entity_poly.pdbx_strand_id
1 'polypeptide(L)' 'MSEVGIDDKNFKIMAHKACRGGILNGYKPLIEEDVEKIYRMCL' A
#
# COMPACT_ATOMS: atom_id res chain seq x y z
N MET A 1 1.08 -6.28 -8.98
CA MET A 1 0.18 -6.66 -10.10
C MET A 1 0.86 -6.33 -11.43
N SER A 2 1.90 -7.08 -11.76
CA SER A 2 2.78 -6.80 -12.90
C SER A 2 2.03 -6.93 -14.23
N GLU A 3 1.06 -7.84 -14.30
CA GLU A 3 0.21 -8.09 -15.46
C GLU A 3 -0.74 -6.93 -15.78
N VAL A 4 -1.01 -6.05 -14.81
CA VAL A 4 -1.96 -4.92 -14.94
C VAL A 4 -1.21 -3.58 -15.07
N GLY A 5 0.12 -3.62 -15.23
CA GLY A 5 0.95 -2.42 -15.40
C GLY A 5 1.10 -1.58 -14.13
N ILE A 6 0.79 -2.14 -12.95
CA ILE A 6 1.03 -1.48 -11.67
C ILE A 6 2.43 -1.90 -11.18
N ASP A 7 3.38 -0.98 -11.32
CA ASP A 7 4.75 -1.12 -10.82
C ASP A 7 4.94 -0.47 -9.45
N ASP A 8 6.10 -0.72 -8.84
CA ASP A 8 6.39 -0.29 -7.47
C ASP A 8 6.69 1.21 -7.36
N LYS A 9 6.81 1.93 -8.48
CA LYS A 9 7.11 3.37 -8.52
C LYS A 9 6.06 4.19 -7.78
N ASN A 10 4.82 3.71 -7.73
CA ASN A 10 3.68 4.42 -7.12
C ASN A 10 3.21 3.82 -5.80
N PHE A 11 3.84 2.75 -5.29
CA PHE A 11 3.36 2.06 -4.09
C PHE A 11 3.27 2.98 -2.87
N LYS A 12 4.27 3.86 -2.71
CA LYS A 12 4.29 4.85 -1.63
C LYS A 12 3.10 5.82 -1.70
N ILE A 13 2.77 6.33 -2.89
CA ILE A 13 1.62 7.24 -3.08
C ILE A 13 0.30 6.51 -2.84
N MET A 14 0.19 5.26 -3.29
CA MET A 14 -0.99 4.42 -3.06
C MET A 14 -1.18 4.09 -1.58
N ALA A 15 -0.09 3.77 -0.87
CA ALA A 15 -0.11 3.50 0.56
C ALA A 15 -0.55 4.75 1.34
N HIS A 16 0.03 5.92 1.02
CA HIS A 16 -0.38 7.19 1.60
C HIS A 16 -1.87 7.48 1.43
N LYS A 17 -2.39 7.31 0.21
CA LYS A 17 -3.82 7.49 -0.09
C LYS A 17 -4.69 6.48 0.64
N ALA A 18 -4.27 5.22 0.72
CA ALA A 18 -5.00 4.17 1.44
C ALA A 18 -5.10 4.47 2.94
N CYS A 19 -4.02 4.97 3.54
CA CYS A 19 -3.96 5.36 4.94
C CYS A 19 -4.53 6.76 5.22
N ARG A 20 -4.92 7.52 4.19
CA ARG A 20 -5.31 8.94 4.29
C ARG A 20 -4.27 9.80 5.03
N GLY A 21 -2.99 9.48 4.86
CA GLY A 21 -1.88 10.13 5.55
C GLY A 21 -1.76 9.82 7.05
N GLY A 22 -2.40 8.75 7.54
CA GLY A 22 -2.36 8.34 8.93
C GLY A 22 -2.32 6.83 9.11
N ILE A 23 -3.17 6.30 9.97
CA ILE A 23 -3.28 4.86 10.23
C ILE A 23 -4.55 4.33 9.58
N LEU A 24 -4.42 3.27 8.79
CA LEU A 24 -5.56 2.52 8.29
C LEU A 24 -6.11 1.63 9.43
N ASN A 25 -7.19 2.09 10.07
CA ASN A 25 -7.85 1.36 11.14
C ASN A 25 -8.81 0.29 10.57
N GLY A 26 -8.31 -0.94 10.42
CA GLY A 26 -9.08 -2.13 10.05
C GLY A 26 -9.09 -3.17 11.18
N TYR A 27 -9.13 -4.47 10.82
CA TYR A 27 -8.98 -5.57 11.78
C TYR A 27 -7.67 -5.48 12.59
N LYS A 28 -6.60 -4.99 11.93
CA LYS A 28 -5.35 -4.59 12.55
C LYS A 28 -5.02 -3.17 12.07
N PRO A 29 -4.51 -2.28 12.93
CA PRO A 29 -3.98 -0.99 12.48
C PRO A 29 -2.79 -1.22 11.55
N LEU A 30 -2.80 -0.54 10.40
CA LEU A 30 -1.71 -0.57 9.42
C LEU A 30 -1.19 0.84 9.18
N ILE A 31 0.14 0.98 9.17
CA ILE A 31 0.83 2.19 8.70
C ILE A 31 1.13 2.09 7.20
N GLU A 32 1.51 3.20 6.58
CA GLU A 32 1.81 3.26 5.14
C GLU A 32 2.86 2.21 4.71
N GLU A 33 3.90 1.99 5.53
CA GLU A 33 4.94 1.01 5.25
C GLU A 33 4.41 -0.44 5.23
N ASP A 34 3.42 -0.76 6.07
CA ASP A 34 2.80 -2.08 6.07
C ASP A 34 1.98 -2.28 4.79
N VAL A 35 1.23 -1.25 4.36
CA VAL A 35 0.45 -1.27 3.12
C VAL A 35 1.35 -1.39 1.90
N GLU A 36 2.49 -0.69 1.87
CA GLU A 36 3.48 -0.82 0.80
C GLU A 36 4.05 -2.24 0.72
N LYS A 37 4.38 -2.87 1.86
CA LYS A 37 4.83 -4.26 1.90
C LYS A 37 3.79 -5.21 1.34
N ILE A 38 2.51 -5.01 1.66
CA ILE A 38 1.41 -5.81 1.11
C ILE A 38 1.36 -5.67 -0.42
N TYR A 39 1.50 -4.46 -0.97
CA TYR A 39 1.57 -4.28 -2.43
C TYR A 39 2.75 -5.02 -3.07
N ARG A 40 3.93 -5.03 -2.41
CA ARG A 40 5.12 -5.79 -2.89
C ARG A 40 4.94 -7.30 -2.82
N MET A 41 4.16 -7.80 -1.85
CA MET A 41 3.81 -9.23 -1.77
C MET A 41 2.81 -9.63 -2.86
N CYS A 42 2.00 -8.69 -3.33
CA CYS A 42 0.98 -8.88 -4.36
C CYS A 42 1.42 -8.29 -5.72
N LEU A 43 2.62 -8.71 -6.17
CA LEU A 43 3.19 -8.64 -7.54
C LEU A 43 2.20 -8.93 -8.69
#